data_AF-A0A0C3PZT9-F1
#
_entry.id   AF-A0A0C3PZT9-F1
#
_cell.length_a   1.000
_cell.length_b   1.000
_cell.length_c   1.000
_cell.angle_alpha   90.00
_cell.angle_beta   90.00
_cell.angle_gamma   90.00
#
_symmetry.space_group_name_H-M   'P 1'
#
loop_
_entity.id
_entity.type
_entity.pdbx_description
1 polymer ?
#
loop_
_entity_poly.entity_id
_entity_poly.type
_entity_poly.pdbx_seq_one_letter_code
_entity_poly.pdbx_strand_id
1 'polypeptide(L)'
;MHVAVDNPPPSQPITLPRLRYIRFVSCQENFTNAILGQIRAPSSTEFHVGVSLKLLDISAFINENIRPFQELILVTHRRNGSSKIFLYKNTFDWGIPGGRPIQGGLSFSVNIECNDPSLCIRWAESILLGDTGLSIEISDASQFGLNQAVFEAIAPMRCVTAMELTCTWKVDDTLRVLEFIGKPLNADPSLPSLPCLQELLLEGFDLHAQVLLDMVHSRFNSVSWEGVERTPLTITIPPKSLPYYYPGQILDVITLVKILETKGVERVHLVYKEELDGRLAITWNEQTSKAAWR
;
A
#
# COMPACT_ATOMS: atom_id res chain seq x y z
N MET A 1 -15.74 -54.84 4.28
CA MET A 1 -16.41 -54.05 5.34
C MET A 1 -15.89 -52.62 5.17
N HIS A 2 -16.63 -51.76 4.49
CA HIS A 2 -16.24 -50.37 4.26
C HIS A 2 -16.59 -49.55 5.50
N VAL A 3 -15.58 -48.99 6.17
CA VAL A 3 -15.80 -47.95 7.18
C VAL A 3 -16.02 -46.66 6.40
N ALA A 4 -17.28 -46.27 6.26
CA ALA A 4 -17.63 -44.91 5.88
C ALA A 4 -17.17 -44.00 7.03
N VAL A 5 -16.17 -43.17 6.78
CA VAL A 5 -15.86 -42.05 7.66
C VAL A 5 -16.99 -41.05 7.46
N ASP A 6 -17.98 -41.10 8.34
CA ASP A 6 -19.02 -40.07 8.46
C ASP A 6 -18.32 -38.74 8.75
N ASN A 7 -18.04 -37.98 7.70
CA ASN A 7 -17.69 -36.58 7.86
C ASN A 7 -18.93 -35.90 8.45
N PRO A 8 -18.87 -35.34 9.67
CA PRO A 8 -20.00 -34.63 10.24
C PRO A 8 -20.46 -33.54 9.27
N PRO A 9 -21.77 -33.30 9.13
CA PRO A 9 -22.27 -32.26 8.24
C PRO A 9 -21.64 -30.92 8.65
N PRO A 10 -21.26 -30.06 7.69
CA PRO A 10 -20.69 -28.76 8.00
C PRO A 10 -21.64 -28.01 8.93
N SER A 11 -21.14 -27.62 10.09
CA SER A 11 -21.91 -26.85 11.08
C SER A 11 -22.51 -25.63 10.42
N GLN A 12 -23.82 -25.43 10.56
CA GLN A 12 -24.49 -24.25 10.01
C GLN A 12 -23.87 -22.97 10.58
N PRO A 13 -23.63 -21.93 9.76
CA PRO A 13 -23.10 -20.67 10.25
C PRO A 13 -24.04 -20.03 11.29
N ILE A 14 -23.48 -19.61 12.42
CA ILE A 14 -24.15 -18.89 13.48
C ILE A 14 -24.26 -17.41 13.08
N THR A 15 -25.49 -16.94 12.91
CA THR A 15 -25.74 -15.50 12.65
C THR A 15 -25.87 -14.74 13.96
N LEU A 16 -25.05 -13.70 14.13
CA LEU A 16 -24.99 -12.83 15.30
C LEU A 16 -25.45 -11.41 14.92
N PRO A 17 -26.77 -11.15 14.85
CA PRO A 17 -27.33 -9.93 14.25
C PRO A 17 -27.10 -8.66 15.09
N ARG A 18 -26.65 -8.79 16.34
CA ARG A 18 -26.35 -7.66 17.24
C ARG A 18 -24.86 -7.49 17.50
N LEU A 19 -24.02 -8.38 16.97
CA LEU A 19 -22.58 -8.28 17.14
C LEU A 19 -22.06 -7.09 16.34
N ARG A 20 -21.47 -6.12 17.06
CA ARG A 20 -20.96 -4.86 16.49
C ARG A 20 -19.44 -4.86 16.28
N TYR A 21 -18.73 -5.61 17.12
CA TYR A 21 -17.28 -5.56 17.22
C TYR A 21 -16.72 -6.97 17.19
N ILE A 22 -15.76 -7.19 16.30
CA ILE A 22 -15.01 -8.44 16.22
C ILE A 22 -13.53 -8.07 16.27
N ARG A 23 -12.83 -8.60 17.27
CA ARG A 23 -11.40 -8.37 17.46
C ARG A 23 -10.71 -9.67 17.85
N PHE A 24 -9.81 -10.14 17.01
CA PHE A 24 -8.91 -11.25 17.31
C PHE A 24 -7.50 -10.68 17.49
N VAL A 25 -7.07 -10.54 18.75
CA VAL A 25 -5.77 -9.99 19.13
C VAL A 25 -4.93 -11.12 19.71
N SER A 26 -3.81 -11.44 19.06
CA SER A 26 -2.89 -12.50 19.50
C SER A 26 -3.59 -13.86 19.71
N CYS A 27 -4.61 -14.15 18.91
CA CYS A 27 -5.33 -15.43 18.94
C CYS A 27 -4.61 -16.47 18.09
N GLN A 28 -4.66 -17.75 18.52
CA GLN A 28 -4.18 -18.86 17.71
C GLN A 28 -4.94 -18.93 16.39
N GLU A 29 -4.23 -19.19 15.30
CA GLU A 29 -4.74 -19.18 13.94
C GLU A 29 -5.88 -20.19 13.74
N ASN A 30 -5.75 -21.40 14.30
CA ASN A 30 -6.79 -22.43 14.24
C ASN A 30 -8.07 -22.01 14.97
N PHE A 31 -7.93 -21.33 16.11
CA PHE A 31 -9.07 -20.81 16.87
C PHE A 31 -9.77 -19.69 16.10
N THR A 32 -9.01 -18.72 15.59
CA THR A 32 -9.54 -17.61 14.78
C THR A 32 -10.28 -18.14 13.56
N ASN A 33 -9.70 -19.11 12.84
CA ASN A 33 -10.30 -19.71 11.66
C ASN A 33 -11.60 -20.45 11.98
N ALA A 34 -11.61 -21.24 13.05
CA ALA A 34 -12.79 -21.98 13.47
C ALA A 34 -13.96 -21.05 13.81
N ILE A 35 -13.70 -19.92 14.48
CA ILE A 35 -14.74 -18.95 14.80
C ILE A 35 -15.18 -18.20 13.54
N LEU A 36 -14.25 -17.62 12.76
CA LEU A 36 -14.57 -16.83 11.57
C LEU A 36 -15.35 -17.64 10.52
N GLY A 37 -14.97 -18.90 10.30
CA GLY A 37 -15.68 -19.80 9.39
C GLY A 37 -17.13 -20.05 9.82
N GLN A 38 -17.40 -20.06 11.12
CA GLN A 38 -18.71 -20.37 11.69
C GLN A 38 -19.61 -19.18 11.95
N ILE A 39 -19.11 -17.94 12.05
CA ILE A 39 -19.97 -16.80 12.38
C ILE A 39 -20.36 -15.96 11.17
N ARG A 40 -21.50 -15.28 11.27
CA ARG A 40 -21.94 -14.20 10.38
C ARG A 40 -22.39 -13.02 11.24
N ALA A 41 -21.83 -11.83 11.02
CA ALA A 41 -22.17 -10.64 11.82
C ALA A 41 -22.56 -9.48 10.89
N PRO A 42 -23.80 -9.49 10.35
CA PRO A 42 -24.22 -8.49 9.34
C PRO A 42 -24.31 -7.06 9.89
N SER A 43 -24.38 -6.90 11.20
CA SER A 43 -24.44 -5.60 11.90
C SER A 43 -23.08 -5.11 12.38
N SER A 44 -22.00 -5.82 12.04
CA SER A 44 -20.66 -5.46 12.49
C SER A 44 -20.27 -4.12 11.92
N THR A 45 -19.73 -3.26 12.78
CA THR A 45 -19.15 -1.96 12.41
C THR A 45 -17.64 -1.98 12.51
N GLU A 46 -17.08 -2.96 13.23
CA GLU A 46 -15.66 -3.06 13.48
C GLU A 46 -15.16 -4.49 13.31
N PHE A 47 -14.11 -4.65 12.50
CA PHE A 47 -13.48 -5.94 12.24
C PHE A 47 -11.96 -5.85 12.30
N HIS A 48 -11.36 -6.45 13.32
CA HIS A 48 -9.90 -6.53 13.46
C HIS A 48 -9.47 -7.98 13.62
N VAL A 49 -8.51 -8.39 12.82
CA VAL A 49 -7.96 -9.74 12.87
C VAL A 49 -6.45 -9.70 12.71
N GLY A 50 -5.75 -10.35 13.64
CA GLY A 50 -4.32 -10.63 13.55
C GLY A 50 -4.08 -12.14 13.58
N VAL A 51 -3.43 -12.69 12.56
CA VAL A 51 -3.12 -14.12 12.46
C VAL A 51 -1.71 -14.36 11.92
N SER A 52 -1.10 -15.48 12.33
CA SER A 52 0.11 -16.00 11.68
C SER A 52 -0.25 -17.22 10.83
N LEU A 53 -0.05 -17.10 9.51
CA LEU A 53 -0.40 -18.13 8.53
C LEU A 53 0.84 -18.77 7.90
N LYS A 54 2.01 -18.65 8.54
CA LYS A 54 3.28 -19.23 8.07
C LYS A 54 3.19 -20.74 7.74
N LEU A 55 2.28 -21.46 8.39
CA LEU A 55 2.09 -22.91 8.25
C LEU A 55 0.69 -23.28 7.76
N LEU A 56 -0.16 -22.30 7.41
CA LEU A 56 -1.55 -22.51 7.05
C LEU A 56 -1.87 -22.05 5.63
N ASP A 57 -3.00 -22.54 5.12
CA ASP A 57 -3.51 -22.16 3.80
C ASP A 57 -4.08 -20.73 3.84
N ILE A 58 -3.29 -19.78 3.33
CA ILE A 58 -3.69 -18.37 3.15
C ILE A 58 -4.92 -18.25 2.26
N SER A 59 -5.05 -19.10 1.23
CA SER A 59 -6.17 -19.07 0.29
C SER A 59 -7.48 -19.41 1.00
N ALA A 60 -7.50 -20.49 1.78
CA ALA A 60 -8.68 -20.86 2.56
C ALA A 60 -9.08 -19.73 3.54
N PHE A 61 -8.09 -19.09 4.17
CA PHE A 61 -8.36 -18.00 5.09
C PHE A 61 -9.02 -16.78 4.43
N ILE A 62 -8.45 -16.26 3.35
CA ILE A 62 -8.94 -15.04 2.69
C ILE A 62 -10.23 -15.27 1.89
N ASN A 63 -10.41 -16.47 1.32
CA ASN A 63 -11.54 -16.79 0.45
C ASN A 63 -12.74 -17.41 1.18
N GLU A 64 -12.53 -18.03 2.35
CA GLU A 64 -13.60 -18.70 3.09
C GLU A 64 -13.86 -18.02 4.44
N ASN A 65 -12.84 -17.91 5.29
CA ASN A 65 -13.00 -17.48 6.68
C ASN A 65 -13.28 -15.97 6.80
N ILE A 66 -12.54 -15.13 6.09
CA ILE A 66 -12.75 -13.67 6.11
C ILE A 66 -13.88 -13.23 5.18
N ARG A 67 -14.27 -14.05 4.20
CA ARG A 67 -15.28 -13.71 3.18
C ARG A 67 -16.53 -12.98 3.71
N PRO A 68 -17.14 -13.37 4.85
CA PRO A 68 -18.32 -12.69 5.38
C PRO A 68 -18.12 -11.20 5.74
N PHE A 69 -16.87 -10.75 5.87
CA PHE A 69 -16.51 -9.40 6.31
C PHE A 69 -16.00 -8.51 5.17
N GLN A 70 -15.89 -9.03 3.94
CA GLN A 70 -15.39 -8.28 2.78
C GLN A 70 -16.22 -7.02 2.48
N GLU A 71 -17.55 -7.12 2.58
CA GLU A 71 -18.44 -5.96 2.37
C GLU A 71 -18.21 -4.86 3.41
N LEU A 72 -17.96 -5.22 4.68
CA LEU A 72 -17.63 -4.25 5.72
C LEU A 72 -16.30 -3.54 5.40
N ILE A 73 -15.29 -4.29 4.95
CA ILE A 73 -13.99 -3.73 4.55
C ILE A 73 -14.18 -2.74 3.40
N LEU A 74 -14.90 -3.13 2.33
CA LEU A 74 -15.18 -2.28 1.18
C LEU A 74 -15.94 -1.00 1.56
N VAL A 75 -17.02 -1.12 2.33
CA VAL A 75 -17.80 0.04 2.78
C VAL A 75 -16.96 0.97 3.66
N THR A 76 -16.10 0.41 4.51
CA THR A 76 -15.22 1.21 5.36
C THR A 76 -14.17 1.95 4.53
N HIS A 77 -13.54 1.30 3.54
CA HIS A 77 -12.64 1.94 2.59
C HIS A 77 -13.33 3.12 1.87
N ARG A 78 -14.50 2.87 1.27
CA ARG A 78 -15.28 3.89 0.55
C ARG A 78 -15.64 5.08 1.43
N ARG A 79 -16.06 4.84 2.67
CA ARG A 79 -16.40 5.92 3.61
C ARG A 79 -15.19 6.70 4.09
N ASN A 80 -14.02 6.07 4.20
CA ASN A 80 -12.78 6.77 4.51
C ASN A 80 -12.21 7.54 3.32
N GLY A 81 -12.54 7.10 2.10
CA GLY A 81 -11.89 7.56 0.88
C GLY A 81 -10.46 7.03 0.73
N SER A 82 -9.98 6.22 1.69
CA SER A 82 -8.67 5.59 1.60
C SER A 82 -8.52 4.37 2.51
N SER A 83 -7.54 3.53 2.22
CA SER A 83 -7.03 2.49 3.12
C SER A 83 -5.55 2.26 2.84
N LYS A 84 -4.83 1.61 3.74
CA LYS A 84 -3.39 1.44 3.62
C LYS A 84 -2.98 -0.01 3.80
N ILE A 85 -2.24 -0.54 2.84
CA ILE A 85 -1.46 -1.77 3.01
C ILE A 85 -0.08 -1.36 3.53
N PHE A 86 0.33 -1.96 4.64
CA PHE A 86 1.66 -1.84 5.22
C PHE A 86 2.36 -3.20 5.08
N LEU A 87 3.49 -3.18 4.36
CA LEU A 87 4.35 -4.35 4.16
C LEU A 87 5.59 -4.17 5.02
N TYR A 88 5.69 -4.95 6.10
CA TYR A 88 6.86 -5.00 6.97
C TYR A 88 7.31 -6.42 7.32
N LYS A 89 8.57 -6.75 7.02
CA LYS A 89 9.20 -8.08 7.24
C LYS A 89 8.51 -9.28 6.61
N ASN A 90 7.61 -9.93 7.34
CA ASN A 90 6.79 -11.08 6.90
C ASN A 90 5.32 -10.80 7.20
N THR A 91 4.94 -9.53 7.32
CA THR A 91 3.60 -9.09 7.70
C THR A 91 2.96 -8.29 6.58
N PHE A 92 1.80 -8.75 6.14
CA PHE A 92 0.82 -7.97 5.41
C PHE A 92 -0.14 -7.36 6.45
N ASP A 93 -0.21 -6.04 6.53
CA ASP A 93 -1.23 -5.35 7.32
C ASP A 93 -2.08 -4.48 6.39
N TRP A 94 -3.40 -4.56 6.49
CA TRP A 94 -4.31 -3.71 5.74
C TRP A 94 -5.36 -3.11 6.66
N GLY A 95 -5.45 -1.78 6.68
CA GLY A 95 -6.39 -1.08 7.54
C GLY A 95 -6.61 0.38 7.15
N ILE A 96 -7.26 1.11 8.05
CA ILE A 96 -7.48 2.55 7.93
C ILE A 96 -6.24 3.32 8.43
N PRO A 97 -5.67 4.26 7.63
CA PRO A 97 -4.55 5.09 8.04
C PRO A 97 -4.78 5.74 9.41
N GLY A 98 -3.77 5.66 10.29
CA GLY A 98 -3.85 6.24 11.64
C GLY A 98 -4.73 5.48 12.64
N GLY A 99 -5.37 4.38 12.23
CA GLY A 99 -6.07 3.43 13.12
C GLY A 99 -7.27 3.98 13.89
N ARG A 100 -7.73 5.20 13.58
CA ARG A 100 -8.87 5.83 14.26
C ARG A 100 -10.16 5.59 13.46
N PRO A 101 -11.23 5.07 14.09
CA PRO A 101 -12.52 4.98 13.44
C PRO A 101 -13.00 6.38 13.07
N ILE A 102 -13.53 6.51 11.86
CA ILE A 102 -14.12 7.76 11.37
C ILE A 102 -15.49 7.95 12.02
N GLN A 103 -16.02 9.15 11.89
CA GLN A 103 -17.44 9.47 12.05
C GLN A 103 -18.34 8.32 11.55
N GLY A 104 -19.13 7.74 12.45
CA GLY A 104 -19.96 6.55 12.19
C GLY A 104 -19.40 5.23 12.70
N GLY A 105 -18.19 5.20 13.25
CA GLY A 105 -17.66 4.05 14.00
C GLY A 105 -17.25 2.85 13.16
N LEU A 106 -17.11 3.01 11.83
CA LEU A 106 -16.59 1.95 10.96
C LEU A 106 -15.07 1.89 11.01
N SER A 107 -14.52 0.69 11.14
CA SER A 107 -13.08 0.46 11.11
C SER A 107 -12.75 -0.99 10.77
N PHE A 108 -11.61 -1.20 10.11
CA PHE A 108 -11.04 -2.53 9.98
C PHE A 108 -9.50 -2.52 10.09
N SER A 109 -8.95 -3.68 10.46
CA SER A 109 -7.54 -4.02 10.32
C SER A 109 -7.41 -5.52 10.08
N VAL A 110 -6.62 -5.90 9.09
CA VAL A 110 -6.32 -7.28 8.73
C VAL A 110 -4.81 -7.42 8.72
N ASN A 111 -4.28 -8.04 9.76
CA ASN A 111 -2.86 -8.30 9.95
C ASN A 111 -2.59 -9.81 9.76
N ILE A 112 -1.77 -10.14 8.76
CA ILE A 112 -1.45 -11.51 8.38
C ILE A 112 0.08 -11.63 8.33
N GLU A 113 0.64 -12.47 9.20
CA GLU A 113 2.03 -12.88 9.10
C GLU A 113 2.13 -14.05 8.11
N CYS A 114 2.81 -13.84 6.98
CA CYS A 114 2.96 -14.79 5.88
C CYS A 114 4.33 -14.64 5.18
N ASN A 115 4.83 -15.72 4.59
CA ASN A 115 6.10 -15.69 3.85
C ASN A 115 5.97 -15.02 2.48
N ASP A 116 4.80 -15.10 1.84
CA ASP A 116 4.50 -14.44 0.57
C ASP A 116 3.15 -13.70 0.67
N PRO A 117 3.15 -12.35 0.65
CA PRO A 117 1.92 -11.57 0.73
C PRO A 117 1.22 -11.39 -0.62
N SER A 118 1.75 -11.93 -1.74
CA SER A 118 1.20 -11.74 -3.08
C SER A 118 -0.29 -12.10 -3.19
N LEU A 119 -0.73 -13.18 -2.53
CA LEU A 119 -2.13 -13.58 -2.46
C LEU A 119 -2.98 -12.59 -1.65
N CYS A 120 -2.47 -12.07 -0.54
CA CYS A 120 -3.16 -11.08 0.28
C CYS A 120 -3.35 -9.75 -0.48
N ILE A 121 -2.34 -9.36 -1.27
CA ILE A 121 -2.38 -8.15 -2.11
C ILE A 121 -3.45 -8.29 -3.20
N ARG A 122 -3.44 -9.39 -3.96
CA ARG A 122 -4.46 -9.67 -4.99
C ARG A 122 -5.87 -9.76 -4.39
N TRP A 123 -5.97 -10.31 -3.18
CA TRP A 123 -7.22 -10.36 -2.44
C TRP A 123 -7.74 -8.96 -2.07
N ALA A 124 -6.88 -8.08 -1.54
CA ALA A 124 -7.25 -6.70 -1.28
C ALA A 124 -7.71 -5.98 -2.56
N GLU A 125 -6.99 -6.16 -3.68
CA GLU A 125 -7.40 -5.63 -4.99
C GLU A 125 -8.81 -6.10 -5.38
N SER A 126 -9.08 -7.40 -5.25
CA SER A 126 -10.37 -8.00 -5.60
C SER A 126 -11.54 -7.49 -4.77
N ILE A 127 -11.29 -7.07 -3.51
CA ILE A 127 -12.31 -6.46 -2.67
C ILE A 127 -12.60 -5.03 -3.12
N LEU A 128 -11.55 -4.27 -3.45
CA LEU A 128 -11.68 -2.86 -3.82
C LEU A 128 -12.34 -2.66 -5.17
N LEU A 129 -12.31 -3.65 -6.07
CA LEU A 129 -12.99 -3.61 -7.38
C LEU A 129 -12.65 -2.35 -8.21
N GLY A 130 -11.44 -1.82 -8.03
CA GLY A 130 -10.98 -0.60 -8.71
C GLY A 130 -11.30 0.72 -7.99
N ASP A 131 -11.93 0.70 -6.81
CA ASP A 131 -12.08 1.89 -5.97
C ASP A 131 -10.71 2.51 -5.65
N THR A 132 -10.58 3.81 -5.87
CA THR A 132 -9.32 4.55 -5.66
C THR A 132 -9.10 4.88 -4.18
N GLY A 133 -7.84 5.11 -3.80
CA GLY A 133 -7.48 5.58 -2.46
C GLY A 133 -6.72 4.54 -1.64
N LEU A 134 -6.26 3.44 -2.25
CA LEU A 134 -5.36 2.53 -1.59
C LEU A 134 -3.94 3.13 -1.58
N SER A 135 -3.32 3.18 -0.40
CA SER A 135 -1.90 3.45 -0.26
C SER A 135 -1.13 2.17 0.07
N ILE A 136 0.10 2.06 -0.41
CA ILE A 136 1.02 0.99 -0.06
C ILE A 136 2.24 1.60 0.61
N GLU A 137 2.47 1.27 1.87
CA GLU A 137 3.74 1.53 2.54
C GLU A 137 4.58 0.27 2.56
N ILE A 138 5.82 0.41 2.13
CA ILE A 138 6.84 -0.63 2.29
C ILE A 138 7.83 -0.13 3.34
N SER A 139 8.06 -0.96 4.35
CA SER A 139 8.99 -0.69 5.43
C SER A 139 9.89 -1.92 5.62
N ASP A 140 11.21 -1.72 5.60
CA ASP A 140 12.20 -2.80 5.75
C ASP A 140 12.01 -3.98 4.76
N ALA A 141 12.40 -3.74 3.51
CA ALA A 141 12.36 -4.73 2.42
C ALA A 141 13.31 -5.93 2.59
N SER A 142 14.20 -5.88 3.60
CA SER A 142 15.33 -6.82 3.71
C SER A 142 14.92 -8.27 3.98
N GLN A 143 13.73 -8.50 4.55
CA GLN A 143 13.20 -9.85 4.84
C GLN A 143 12.14 -10.31 3.84
N PHE A 144 11.37 -9.39 3.26
CA PHE A 144 10.44 -9.70 2.17
C PHE A 144 11.13 -9.98 0.84
N GLY A 145 12.39 -9.55 0.74
CA GLY A 145 13.20 -9.69 -0.46
C GLY A 145 12.46 -9.23 -1.70
N LEU A 146 11.69 -8.13 -1.62
CA LEU A 146 10.87 -7.51 -2.70
C LEU A 146 10.80 -8.40 -3.94
N ASN A 147 10.13 -9.54 -3.75
CA ASN A 147 10.27 -10.60 -4.71
C ASN A 147 9.41 -10.24 -5.91
N GLN A 148 9.74 -10.83 -7.05
CA GLN A 148 9.04 -10.56 -8.30
C GLN A 148 7.52 -10.75 -8.17
N ALA A 149 7.05 -11.70 -7.34
CA ALA A 149 5.64 -11.97 -7.15
C ALA A 149 4.88 -10.83 -6.45
N VAL A 150 5.51 -10.12 -5.51
CA VAL A 150 4.93 -8.91 -4.89
C VAL A 150 4.75 -7.82 -5.93
N PHE A 151 5.79 -7.52 -6.71
CA PHE A 151 5.71 -6.54 -7.79
C PHE A 151 4.66 -6.90 -8.83
N GLU A 152 4.56 -8.17 -9.22
CA GLU A 152 3.53 -8.67 -10.14
C GLU A 152 2.12 -8.58 -9.57
N ALA A 153 1.96 -8.68 -8.25
CA ALA A 153 0.67 -8.51 -7.60
C ALA A 153 0.25 -7.03 -7.53
N ILE A 154 1.18 -6.11 -7.30
CA ILE A 154 0.86 -4.68 -7.20
C ILE A 154 0.85 -3.95 -8.55
N ALA A 155 1.64 -4.38 -9.53
CA ALA A 155 1.81 -3.70 -10.82
C ALA A 155 0.51 -3.25 -11.50
N PRO A 156 -0.52 -4.10 -11.63
CA PRO A 156 -1.73 -3.73 -12.37
C PRO A 156 -2.73 -2.90 -11.55
N MET A 157 -2.50 -2.73 -10.24
CA MET A 157 -3.49 -2.19 -9.32
C MET A 157 -3.81 -0.72 -9.64
N ARG A 158 -5.05 -0.48 -10.12
CA ARG A 158 -5.58 0.86 -10.37
C ARG A 158 -6.11 1.56 -9.12
N CYS A 159 -6.41 0.80 -8.06
CA CYS A 159 -6.85 1.35 -6.79
C CYS A 159 -5.72 2.04 -6.01
N VAL A 160 -4.45 1.72 -6.33
CA VAL A 160 -3.28 2.29 -5.66
C VAL A 160 -3.02 3.71 -6.16
N THR A 161 -3.19 4.68 -5.28
CA THR A 161 -2.98 6.11 -5.57
C THR A 161 -1.77 6.68 -4.85
N ALA A 162 -1.27 6.02 -3.81
CA ALA A 162 -0.11 6.47 -3.05
C ALA A 162 0.86 5.32 -2.73
N MET A 163 2.16 5.61 -2.75
CA MET A 163 3.20 4.68 -2.34
C MET A 163 4.18 5.37 -1.39
N GLU A 164 4.49 4.73 -0.27
CA GLU A 164 5.38 5.24 0.76
C GLU A 164 6.55 4.28 0.95
N LEU A 165 7.78 4.78 0.84
CA LEU A 165 8.99 4.03 1.12
C LEU A 165 9.58 4.60 2.41
N THR A 166 9.49 3.85 3.51
CA THR A 166 9.89 4.32 4.85
C THR A 166 10.95 3.40 5.48
N CYS A 167 11.83 3.94 6.35
CA CYS A 167 12.87 3.24 7.13
C CYS A 167 14.26 3.07 6.48
N THR A 168 15.09 2.17 7.04
CA THR A 168 16.48 1.95 6.64
C THR A 168 16.65 0.90 5.56
N TRP A 169 16.60 1.35 4.31
CA TRP A 169 16.72 0.51 3.13
C TRP A 169 18.19 0.32 2.73
N LYS A 170 18.50 -0.85 2.16
CA LYS A 170 19.69 -0.99 1.33
C LYS A 170 19.44 -0.23 0.04
N VAL A 171 20.47 0.44 -0.50
CA VAL A 171 20.39 1.19 -1.76
C VAL A 171 19.76 0.34 -2.87
N ASP A 172 20.17 -0.93 -2.99
CA ASP A 172 19.66 -1.86 -4.01
C ASP A 172 18.14 -2.10 -3.93
N ASP A 173 17.57 -2.14 -2.73
CA ASP A 173 16.13 -2.36 -2.55
C ASP A 173 15.34 -1.12 -2.99
N THR A 174 15.85 0.08 -2.66
CA THR A 174 15.27 1.35 -3.13
C THR A 174 15.34 1.46 -4.66
N LEU A 175 16.48 1.11 -5.27
CA LEU A 175 16.65 1.10 -6.72
C LEU A 175 15.61 0.19 -7.39
N ARG A 176 15.40 -1.02 -6.85
CA ARG A 176 14.42 -1.98 -7.37
C ARG A 176 12.99 -1.44 -7.35
N VAL A 177 12.57 -0.81 -6.26
CA VAL A 177 11.22 -0.24 -6.18
C VAL A 177 11.05 0.95 -7.13
N LEU A 178 12.05 1.83 -7.21
CA LEU A 178 12.02 2.96 -8.15
C LEU A 178 12.02 2.47 -9.61
N GLU A 179 12.81 1.45 -9.95
CA GLU A 179 12.76 0.84 -11.28
C GLU A 179 11.38 0.26 -11.59
N PHE A 180 10.78 -0.44 -10.62
CA PHE A 180 9.41 -0.96 -10.72
C PHE A 180 8.38 0.15 -10.97
N ILE A 181 8.41 1.25 -10.23
CA ILE A 181 7.50 2.41 -10.44
C ILE A 181 7.71 3.06 -11.81
N GLY A 182 8.96 3.08 -12.27
CA GLY A 182 9.37 3.73 -13.51
C GLY A 182 9.07 2.92 -14.78
N LYS A 183 8.90 1.60 -14.68
CA LYS A 183 8.82 0.70 -15.85
C LYS A 183 7.57 -0.17 -15.83
N PRO A 184 7.03 -0.55 -16.99
CA PRO A 184 5.98 -1.56 -17.09
C PRO A 184 6.51 -2.93 -16.66
N LEU A 185 5.78 -3.62 -15.77
CA LEU A 185 6.10 -5.00 -15.39
C LEU A 185 5.30 -5.99 -16.26
N ASN A 186 5.75 -6.20 -17.50
CA ASN A 186 5.36 -7.25 -18.48
C ASN A 186 3.86 -7.50 -18.82
N ALA A 187 2.88 -7.12 -18.00
CA ALA A 187 1.46 -7.44 -18.20
C ALA A 187 0.78 -6.52 -19.21
N ASP A 188 1.22 -5.27 -19.28
CA ASP A 188 0.81 -4.30 -20.29
C ASP A 188 1.98 -3.33 -20.56
N PRO A 189 2.67 -3.43 -21.70
CA PRO A 189 3.78 -2.53 -22.01
C PRO A 189 3.32 -1.09 -22.24
N SER A 190 2.01 -0.85 -22.38
CA SER A 190 1.42 0.46 -22.63
C SER A 190 1.16 1.28 -21.36
N LEU A 191 1.31 0.70 -20.17
CA LEU A 191 1.09 1.39 -18.90
C LEU A 191 2.26 1.15 -17.93
N PRO A 192 2.73 2.18 -17.21
CA PRO A 192 3.70 1.96 -16.15
C PRO A 192 3.06 1.13 -15.03
N SER A 193 3.89 0.49 -14.21
CA SER A 193 3.40 -0.12 -12.97
C SER A 193 2.71 0.93 -12.10
N LEU A 194 1.61 0.53 -11.45
CA LEU A 194 0.74 1.44 -10.68
C LEU A 194 0.25 2.61 -11.55
N PRO A 195 -0.62 2.36 -12.54
CA PRO A 195 -1.03 3.38 -13.53
C PRO A 195 -1.75 4.58 -12.90
N CYS A 196 -2.35 4.42 -11.73
CA CYS A 196 -3.09 5.45 -11.01
C CYS A 196 -2.29 6.06 -9.84
N LEU A 197 -0.98 5.79 -9.75
CA LEU A 197 -0.13 6.38 -8.71
C LEU A 197 -0.07 7.90 -8.87
N GLN A 198 -0.46 8.60 -7.81
CA GLN A 198 -0.50 10.07 -7.70
C GLN A 198 0.51 10.59 -6.68
N GLU A 199 0.81 9.83 -5.64
CA GLU A 199 1.67 10.26 -4.54
C GLU A 199 2.81 9.27 -4.29
N LEU A 200 4.04 9.77 -4.22
CA LEU A 200 5.23 8.99 -3.86
C LEU A 200 5.94 9.67 -2.70
N LEU A 201 5.95 9.03 -1.53
CA LEU A 201 6.69 9.48 -0.35
C LEU A 201 7.99 8.68 -0.19
N LEU A 202 9.11 9.39 -0.04
CA LEU A 202 10.45 8.81 0.05
C LEU A 202 11.10 9.20 1.40
N GLU A 203 10.88 8.39 2.45
CA GLU A 203 11.45 8.58 3.79
C GLU A 203 12.65 7.64 4.07
N GLY A 204 13.82 8.23 4.32
CA GLY A 204 15.08 7.54 4.62
C GLY A 204 16.03 7.40 3.42
N PHE A 205 17.31 7.71 3.67
CA PHE A 205 18.54 7.35 2.90
C PHE A 205 18.98 8.23 1.73
N ASP A 206 20.30 8.09 1.45
CA ASP A 206 21.15 8.61 0.37
C ASP A 206 20.52 8.43 -1.02
N LEU A 207 19.41 9.12 -1.25
CA LEU A 207 18.65 9.10 -2.47
C LEU A 207 19.47 9.85 -3.52
N HIS A 208 20.15 9.10 -4.39
CA HIS A 208 20.81 9.68 -5.54
C HIS A 208 19.74 10.31 -6.45
N ALA A 209 19.76 11.64 -6.55
CA ALA A 209 18.81 12.40 -7.36
C ALA A 209 18.65 11.87 -8.79
N GLN A 210 19.75 11.39 -9.36
CA GLN A 210 19.77 10.80 -10.69
C GLN A 210 18.88 9.58 -10.82
N VAL A 211 18.81 8.71 -9.81
CA VAL A 211 17.94 7.52 -9.83
C VAL A 211 16.47 7.93 -9.88
N LEU A 212 16.11 8.95 -9.10
CA LEU A 212 14.75 9.48 -9.09
C LEU A 212 14.39 10.11 -10.45
N LEU A 213 15.33 10.86 -11.04
CA LEU A 213 15.18 11.43 -12.38
C LEU A 213 15.02 10.32 -13.44
N ASP A 214 15.82 9.26 -13.36
CA ASP A 214 15.76 8.13 -14.29
C ASP A 214 14.42 7.40 -14.18
N MET A 215 13.90 7.21 -12.96
CA MET A 215 12.57 6.66 -12.72
C MET A 215 11.49 7.55 -13.35
N VAL A 216 11.53 8.85 -13.10
CA VAL A 216 10.56 9.83 -13.63
C VAL A 216 10.57 9.85 -15.17
N HIS A 217 11.76 9.92 -15.77
CA HIS A 217 11.91 9.84 -17.21
C HIS A 217 11.41 8.51 -17.76
N SER A 218 11.75 7.40 -17.13
CA SER A 218 11.26 6.08 -17.53
C SER A 218 9.73 6.05 -17.50
N ARG A 219 9.10 6.56 -16.44
CA ARG A 219 7.64 6.52 -16.28
C ARG A 219 6.92 7.36 -17.35
N PHE A 220 7.40 8.55 -17.64
CA PHE A 220 6.66 9.53 -18.45
C PHE A 220 7.15 9.68 -19.89
N ASN A 221 8.39 9.29 -20.19
CA ASN A 221 9.01 9.46 -21.50
C ASN A 221 9.15 8.14 -22.29
N SER A 222 9.07 6.97 -21.64
CA SER A 222 9.28 5.68 -22.33
C SER A 222 8.04 5.10 -23.02
N VAL A 223 6.85 5.58 -22.66
CA VAL A 223 5.57 5.00 -23.11
C VAL A 223 4.94 5.91 -24.17
N SER A 224 4.42 5.33 -25.25
CA SER A 224 3.58 6.07 -26.21
C SER A 224 2.23 6.40 -25.56
N TRP A 225 2.20 7.47 -24.77
CA TRP A 225 0.99 8.02 -24.14
C TRP A 225 0.01 8.64 -25.18
N GLU A 226 0.05 8.22 -26.44
CA GLU A 226 -0.85 8.73 -27.48
C GLU A 226 -2.29 8.39 -27.12
N GLY A 227 -3.06 9.41 -26.73
CA GLY A 227 -4.48 9.28 -26.38
C GLY A 227 -4.78 8.85 -24.94
N VAL A 228 -3.76 8.68 -24.07
CA VAL A 228 -3.97 8.30 -22.65
C VAL A 228 -3.62 9.48 -21.75
N GLU A 229 -4.59 9.90 -20.92
CA GLU A 229 -4.40 10.94 -19.91
C GLU A 229 -3.43 10.44 -18.84
N ARG A 230 -2.40 11.25 -18.54
CA ARG A 230 -1.38 10.90 -17.55
C ARG A 230 -1.90 11.23 -16.16
N THR A 231 -1.81 10.27 -15.25
CA THR A 231 -2.01 10.53 -13.83
C THR A 231 -0.85 11.42 -13.33
N PRO A 232 -1.12 12.64 -12.85
CA PRO A 232 -0.07 13.51 -12.31
C PRO A 232 0.56 12.90 -11.06
N LEU A 233 1.88 13.02 -10.93
CA LEU A 233 2.65 12.48 -9.79
C LEU A 233 3.20 13.61 -8.91
N THR A 234 2.91 13.52 -7.61
CA THR A 234 3.52 14.32 -6.55
C THR A 234 4.57 13.49 -5.82
N ILE A 235 5.80 13.99 -5.73
CA ILE A 235 6.90 13.33 -5.03
C ILE A 235 7.22 14.10 -3.74
N THR A 236 7.19 13.44 -2.59
CA THR A 236 7.48 14.05 -1.29
C THR A 236 8.72 13.41 -0.67
N ILE A 237 9.67 14.24 -0.25
CA ILE A 237 10.95 13.81 0.32
C ILE A 237 11.18 14.55 1.65
N PRO A 238 11.04 13.86 2.80
CA PRO A 238 11.31 14.46 4.09
C PRO A 238 12.82 14.73 4.31
N PRO A 239 13.23 15.83 4.96
CA PRO A 239 14.63 16.16 5.28
C PRO A 239 15.37 15.12 6.11
N LYS A 240 14.68 14.27 6.89
CA LYS A 240 15.34 13.16 7.59
C LYS A 240 15.86 12.07 6.65
N SER A 241 15.39 12.06 5.40
CA SER A 241 15.91 11.21 4.32
C SER A 241 17.24 11.70 3.80
N LEU A 242 17.60 12.97 4.01
CA LEU A 242 18.86 13.54 3.54
C LEU A 242 19.99 13.19 4.53
N PRO A 243 21.18 12.78 4.07
CA PRO A 243 22.28 12.42 4.95
C PRO A 243 22.69 13.59 5.87
N TYR A 244 22.52 13.39 7.18
CA TYR A 244 22.84 14.37 8.25
C TYR A 244 24.31 14.85 8.26
N TYR A 245 25.21 14.18 7.53
CA TYR A 245 26.65 14.46 7.54
C TYR A 245 27.21 15.07 6.25
N TYR A 246 26.35 15.34 5.26
CA TYR A 246 26.79 15.99 4.02
C TYR A 246 25.85 17.13 3.63
N PRO A 247 26.25 18.41 3.85
CA PRO A 247 25.54 19.55 3.27
C PRO A 247 25.63 19.60 1.71
N GLY A 248 26.16 18.55 1.07
CA GLY A 248 26.41 18.44 -0.36
C GLY A 248 25.50 17.50 -1.15
N GLN A 249 24.46 16.92 -0.54
CA GLN A 249 23.42 16.17 -1.26
C GLN A 249 22.03 16.74 -0.99
N ILE A 250 21.89 18.07 -1.06
CA ILE A 250 20.66 18.60 -1.64
C ILE A 250 20.59 17.91 -3.01
N LEU A 251 19.51 17.15 -3.30
CA LEU A 251 19.22 16.70 -4.67
C LEU A 251 19.62 17.86 -5.57
N ASP A 252 20.65 17.69 -6.40
CA ASP A 252 21.29 18.86 -7.00
C ASP A 252 20.19 19.65 -7.70
N VAL A 253 20.13 20.97 -7.45
CA VAL A 253 18.97 21.78 -7.83
C VAL A 253 18.65 21.61 -9.32
N ILE A 254 19.67 21.34 -10.13
CA ILE A 254 19.54 21.02 -11.55
C ILE A 254 18.71 19.74 -11.76
N THR A 255 19.01 18.64 -11.07
CA THR A 255 18.22 17.41 -11.14
C THR A 255 16.79 17.59 -10.63
N LEU A 256 16.58 18.36 -9.54
CA LEU A 256 15.21 18.68 -9.08
C LEU A 256 14.42 19.45 -10.13
N VAL A 257 15.05 20.44 -10.77
CA VAL A 257 14.43 21.21 -11.85
C VAL A 257 14.08 20.29 -13.02
N LYS A 258 14.97 19.38 -13.43
CA LYS A 258 14.68 18.41 -14.51
C LYS A 258 13.50 17.48 -14.18
N ILE A 259 13.37 17.05 -12.92
CA ILE A 259 12.22 16.26 -12.46
C ILE A 259 10.94 17.09 -12.60
N LEU A 260 10.95 18.35 -12.14
CA LEU A 260 9.79 19.24 -12.21
C LEU A 260 9.40 19.59 -13.66
N GLU A 261 10.36 19.74 -14.55
CA GLU A 261 10.13 20.01 -15.98
C GLU A 261 9.54 18.80 -16.72
N THR A 262 9.54 17.60 -16.11
CA THR A 262 9.00 16.40 -16.76
C THR A 262 7.47 16.43 -16.77
N LYS A 263 6.88 16.48 -17.99
CA LYS A 263 5.43 16.45 -18.18
C LYS A 263 4.79 15.19 -17.56
N GLY A 264 4.01 15.38 -16.49
CA GLY A 264 3.37 14.31 -15.73
C GLY A 264 3.78 14.33 -14.26
N VAL A 265 4.87 15.01 -13.91
CA VAL A 265 5.15 15.40 -12.53
C VAL A 265 4.34 16.65 -12.21
N GLU A 266 3.52 16.60 -11.17
CA GLU A 266 2.76 17.77 -10.71
C GLU A 266 3.63 18.63 -9.80
N ARG A 267 4.27 18.00 -8.79
CA ARG A 267 5.03 18.69 -7.75
C ARG A 267 6.12 17.80 -7.16
N VAL A 268 7.16 18.47 -6.65
CA VAL A 268 8.15 17.86 -5.75
C VAL A 268 8.15 18.67 -4.45
N HIS A 269 7.88 18.01 -3.33
CA HIS A 269 7.86 18.62 -2.01
C HIS A 269 9.04 18.14 -1.17
N LEU A 270 9.73 19.09 -0.55
CA LEU A 270 10.68 18.83 0.53
C LEU A 270 10.01 19.27 1.83
N VAL A 271 9.67 18.33 2.72
CA VAL A 271 8.77 18.58 3.88
C VAL A 271 9.42 18.20 5.20
N TYR A 272 9.71 19.15 6.08
CA TYR A 272 10.30 18.86 7.40
C TYR A 272 9.35 17.98 8.23
N LYS A 273 9.88 17.07 9.06
CA LYS A 273 9.06 16.06 9.78
C LYS A 273 7.96 16.68 10.67
N GLU A 274 8.12 17.93 11.07
CA GLU A 274 7.15 18.71 11.86
C GLU A 274 6.02 19.31 11.00
N GLU A 275 6.09 19.19 9.67
CA GLU A 275 5.20 19.80 8.67
C GLU A 275 4.25 18.79 7.98
N LEU A 276 4.32 17.50 8.34
CA LEU A 276 3.43 16.44 7.83
C LEU A 276 1.94 16.64 8.23
N ASP A 277 1.64 17.57 9.15
CA ASP A 277 0.29 17.98 9.57
C ASP A 277 -0.32 19.11 8.71
N GLY A 278 0.20 19.34 7.50
CA GLY A 278 -0.42 20.22 6.50
C GLY A 278 -0.13 21.72 6.70
N ARG A 279 1.03 22.07 7.26
CA ARG A 279 1.47 23.47 7.40
C ARG A 279 2.93 23.56 6.97
N LEU A 280 3.20 24.39 5.95
CA LEU A 280 4.49 24.64 5.32
C LEU A 280 5.05 23.49 4.47
N ALA A 281 4.76 23.55 3.18
CA ALA A 281 5.57 22.90 2.14
C ALA A 281 6.32 24.01 1.39
N ILE A 282 7.63 23.84 1.16
CA ILE A 282 8.33 24.68 0.19
C ILE A 282 7.87 24.23 -1.19
N THR A 283 6.86 24.90 -1.74
CA THR A 283 6.43 24.71 -3.11
C THR A 283 7.27 25.60 -4.02
N TRP A 284 8.05 25.02 -4.91
CA TRP A 284 8.69 25.77 -5.99
C TRP A 284 7.66 26.02 -7.10
N ASN A 285 7.35 27.30 -7.36
CA ASN A 285 6.53 27.75 -8.49
C ASN A 285 7.43 28.52 -9.49
N GLU A 286 7.38 28.12 -10.75
CA GLU A 286 8.15 28.70 -11.86
C GLU A 286 7.94 30.20 -12.04
N GLN A 287 6.77 30.76 -11.69
CA GLN A 287 6.49 32.18 -11.91
C GLN A 287 7.34 33.14 -11.07
N THR A 288 7.97 32.67 -9.99
CA THR A 288 8.63 33.57 -9.05
C THR A 288 10.09 33.23 -8.75
N SER A 289 10.63 32.09 -9.18
CA SER A 289 12.00 31.63 -8.85
C SER A 289 12.38 31.88 -7.38
N LYS A 290 11.41 31.75 -6.47
CA LYS A 290 11.53 32.00 -5.03
C LYS A 290 10.81 30.90 -4.29
N ALA A 291 11.41 30.43 -3.20
CA ALA A 291 10.72 29.60 -2.23
C ALA A 291 9.47 30.36 -1.74
N ALA A 292 8.29 29.78 -1.97
CA ALA A 292 7.05 30.28 -1.42
C ALA A 292 6.69 29.46 -0.18
N TRP A 293 6.37 30.16 0.91
CA TRP A 293 5.91 29.59 2.16
C TRP A 293 4.38 29.61 2.15
N ARG A 294 3.71 28.50 2.50
CA ARG A 294 2.26 28.44 2.74
C ARG A 294 1.97 27.91 4.13
#